data_AF-A0AAW6RZZ5-F1
#
_entry.id   AF-A0AAW6RZZ5-F1
#
_cell.length_a   1.000
_cell.length_b   1.000
_cell.length_c   1.000
_cell.angle_alpha   90.00
_cell.angle_beta   90.00
_cell.angle_gamma   90.00
#
_symmetry.space_group_name_H-M   'P 1'
#
loop_
_entity.id
_entity.type
_entity.pdbx_description
1 polymer ?
#
loop_
_entity_poly.entity_id
_entity_poly.type
_entity_poly.pdbx_seq_one_letter_code
_entity_poly.pdbx_strand_id
1 'polypeptide(L)'
;MVDKKTNKRKKQDGRSYDFTLQWLVKKYGQKWEIWRQLAEEWITNQDVGTAVKLEALSNFFDIYLTSSAPFTSDVLSLFLGKNGWHASTNELKRILLEKTNKGDNRSTANILNHTTHFIDWVLNTHLSQKDDNGKTIRLYTNPFEKVKSKVSNTETIHNPLPYRYICDLRHILCPKPRGHFVDWLWAQQQTGQGATQGGDWFEVDENLIDKKDQDCVWRSKKITRNNKRITIYQIWSPVTSMVLFIKLHLPLRTYQVRMLDSGEADTLRYENGNWIKNPHTFAFNHYSKTN
;
A
#
# COMPACT_ATOMS: atom_id res chain seq x y z
N MET A 1 -39.12 0.03 17.17
CA MET A 1 -37.74 -0.09 17.72
C MET A 1 -36.90 -0.82 16.69
N VAL A 2 -35.91 -0.14 16.12
CA VAL A 2 -35.02 -0.73 15.09
C VAL A 2 -33.83 -1.35 15.83
N ASP A 3 -33.76 -2.68 15.83
CA ASP A 3 -32.66 -3.43 16.41
C ASP A 3 -31.34 -3.09 15.72
N LYS A 4 -30.51 -2.30 16.39
CA LYS A 4 -29.13 -2.04 16.00
C LYS A 4 -28.34 -3.34 16.21
N LYS A 5 -28.18 -4.13 15.15
CA LYS A 5 -27.15 -5.18 15.08
C LYS A 5 -25.78 -4.55 15.30
N THR A 6 -25.24 -4.72 16.50
CA THR A 6 -23.89 -4.31 16.87
C THR A 6 -22.90 -5.21 16.11
N ASN A 7 -22.28 -4.68 15.06
CA ASN A 7 -21.17 -5.33 14.37
C ASN A 7 -19.99 -5.45 15.35
N LYS A 8 -19.87 -6.59 16.04
CA LYS A 8 -18.64 -6.94 16.77
C LYS A 8 -17.47 -6.87 15.79
N ARG A 9 -16.50 -5.99 16.07
CA ARG A 9 -15.25 -5.90 15.30
C ARG A 9 -14.61 -7.28 15.30
N LYS A 10 -14.44 -7.89 14.11
CA LYS A 10 -13.74 -9.17 13.95
C LYS A 10 -12.34 -9.00 14.55
N LYS A 11 -12.03 -9.80 15.58
CA LYS A 11 -10.69 -9.87 16.17
C LYS A 11 -9.72 -10.29 15.06
N GLN A 12 -8.62 -9.55 14.88
CA GLN A 12 -7.60 -9.91 13.90
C GLN A 12 -6.98 -11.25 14.34
N ASP A 13 -7.11 -12.26 13.49
CA ASP A 13 -6.72 -13.65 13.79
C ASP A 13 -5.25 -13.95 13.39
N GLY A 14 -4.45 -12.92 13.13
CA GLY A 14 -3.02 -13.05 12.76
C GLY A 14 -2.70 -13.67 11.40
N ARG A 15 -3.68 -14.30 10.73
CA ARG A 15 -3.50 -15.07 9.48
C ARG A 15 -2.91 -14.29 8.31
N SER A 16 -3.02 -12.97 8.29
CA SER A 16 -2.49 -12.12 7.21
C SER A 16 -0.96 -12.12 7.12
N TYR A 17 -0.26 -12.60 8.16
CA TYR A 17 1.20 -12.68 8.24
C TYR A 17 1.70 -14.11 8.52
N ASP A 18 0.81 -15.10 8.54
CA ASP A 18 1.17 -16.49 8.79
C ASP A 18 1.49 -17.20 7.47
N PHE A 19 2.79 -17.30 7.15
CA PHE A 19 3.29 -17.99 5.96
C PHE A 19 3.25 -19.51 6.09
N THR A 20 3.10 -20.04 7.31
CA THR A 20 3.10 -21.49 7.57
C THR A 20 1.71 -22.12 7.40
N LEU A 21 0.67 -21.27 7.43
CA LEU A 21 -0.75 -21.63 7.38
C LEU A 21 -1.16 -22.73 8.38
N GLN A 22 -0.45 -22.84 9.51
CA GLN A 22 -0.66 -23.91 10.52
C GLN A 22 -2.06 -23.89 11.13
N TRP A 23 -2.74 -22.74 11.08
CA TRP A 23 -4.14 -22.62 11.48
C TRP A 23 -5.06 -23.59 10.73
N LEU A 24 -4.74 -23.98 9.48
CA LEU A 24 -5.56 -24.88 8.67
C LEU A 24 -5.68 -26.26 9.33
N VAL A 25 -4.54 -26.84 9.69
CA VAL A 25 -4.46 -28.17 10.30
C VAL A 25 -4.93 -28.13 11.75
N LYS A 26 -4.58 -27.08 12.49
CA LYS A 26 -5.06 -26.89 13.87
C LYS A 26 -6.58 -26.81 13.95
N LYS A 27 -7.24 -26.22 12.95
CA LYS A 27 -8.69 -26.02 12.94
C LYS A 27 -9.45 -27.20 12.33
N TYR A 28 -8.93 -27.83 11.28
CA TYR A 28 -9.66 -28.81 10.47
C TYR A 28 -9.06 -30.23 10.45
N GLY A 29 -7.94 -30.44 11.14
CA GLY A 29 -7.29 -31.73 11.34
C GLY A 29 -6.24 -32.09 10.29
N GLN A 30 -5.52 -33.20 10.56
CA GLN A 30 -4.35 -33.66 9.81
C GLN A 30 -4.61 -33.95 8.32
N LYS A 31 -5.86 -34.23 7.95
CA LYS A 31 -6.26 -34.48 6.56
C LYS A 31 -6.01 -33.31 5.60
N TRP A 32 -5.78 -32.09 6.12
CA TRP A 32 -5.47 -30.91 5.32
C TRP A 32 -3.97 -30.59 5.23
N GLU A 33 -3.10 -31.45 5.78
CA GLU A 33 -1.65 -31.23 5.82
C GLU A 33 -1.05 -31.07 4.42
N ILE A 34 -1.51 -31.86 3.44
CA ILE A 34 -1.01 -31.76 2.06
C ILE A 34 -1.34 -30.39 1.47
N TRP A 35 -2.57 -29.91 1.64
CA TRP A 35 -2.96 -28.57 1.21
C TRP A 35 -2.17 -27.47 1.91
N ARG A 36 -1.88 -27.62 3.20
CA ARG A 36 -1.05 -26.69 3.97
C ARG A 36 0.36 -26.61 3.41
N GLN A 37 1.01 -27.75 3.17
CA GLN A 37 2.37 -27.82 2.64
C GLN A 37 2.46 -27.18 1.25
N LEU A 38 1.54 -27.50 0.35
CA LEU A 38 1.47 -26.88 -0.98
C LEU A 38 1.31 -25.36 -0.90
N ALA A 39 0.46 -24.87 0.02
CA ALA A 39 0.23 -23.44 0.19
C ALA A 39 1.44 -22.71 0.80
N GLU A 40 2.11 -23.32 1.77
CA GLU A 40 3.33 -22.81 2.41
C GLU A 40 4.48 -22.71 1.39
N GLU A 41 4.67 -23.75 0.58
CA GLU A 41 5.67 -23.75 -0.49
C GLU A 41 5.37 -22.65 -1.53
N TRP A 42 4.12 -22.54 -1.96
CA TRP A 42 3.73 -21.52 -2.93
C TRP A 42 3.95 -20.10 -2.42
N ILE A 43 3.56 -19.80 -1.16
CA ILE A 43 3.65 -18.45 -0.60
C ILE A 43 5.09 -18.03 -0.28
N THR A 44 5.94 -18.97 0.11
CA THR A 44 7.37 -18.72 0.39
C THR A 44 8.13 -18.32 -0.87
N ASN A 45 7.70 -18.80 -2.03
CA ASN A 45 8.26 -18.46 -3.34
C ASN A 45 7.73 -17.13 -3.92
N GLN A 46 7.07 -16.26 -3.13
CA GLN A 46 6.47 -15.01 -3.61
C GLN A 46 7.15 -13.76 -3.04
N ASP A 47 7.67 -12.90 -3.91
CA ASP A 47 8.34 -11.65 -3.47
C ASP A 47 7.38 -10.48 -3.23
N VAL A 48 6.20 -10.49 -3.86
CA VAL A 48 5.28 -9.34 -3.87
C VAL A 48 3.84 -9.78 -3.59
N GLY A 49 3.10 -8.93 -2.85
CA GLY A 49 1.65 -9.06 -2.66
C GLY A 49 1.24 -10.24 -1.78
N THR A 50 2.11 -10.70 -0.89
CA THR A 50 1.92 -11.87 -0.01
C THR A 50 0.64 -11.77 0.82
N ALA A 51 0.32 -10.60 1.39
CA ALA A 51 -0.88 -10.41 2.19
C ALA A 51 -2.19 -10.73 1.43
N VAL A 52 -2.30 -10.31 0.17
CA VAL A 52 -3.50 -10.54 -0.65
C VAL A 52 -3.57 -12.00 -1.12
N LYS A 53 -2.42 -12.64 -1.34
CA LYS A 53 -2.33 -14.08 -1.67
C LYS A 53 -2.71 -14.95 -0.47
N LEU A 54 -2.25 -14.61 0.74
CA LEU A 54 -2.66 -15.27 1.99
C LEU A 54 -4.16 -15.13 2.27
N GLU A 55 -4.73 -13.96 1.97
CA GLU A 55 -6.19 -13.77 2.03
C GLU A 55 -6.92 -14.71 1.06
N ALA A 56 -6.41 -14.85 -0.17
CA ALA A 56 -6.98 -15.75 -1.17
C ALA A 56 -6.92 -17.21 -0.74
N LEU A 57 -5.77 -17.68 -0.24
CA LEU A 57 -5.62 -19.03 0.32
C LEU A 57 -6.54 -19.27 1.51
N SER A 58 -6.62 -18.30 2.43
CA SER A 58 -7.50 -18.40 3.59
C SER A 58 -8.96 -18.53 3.19
N ASN A 59 -9.42 -17.75 2.23
CA ASN A 59 -10.78 -17.86 1.70
C ASN A 59 -10.99 -19.19 0.97
N PHE A 60 -10.03 -19.62 0.16
CA PHE A 60 -10.12 -20.88 -0.56
C PHE A 60 -10.24 -22.09 0.40
N PHE A 61 -9.41 -22.15 1.44
CA PHE A 61 -9.46 -23.26 2.39
C PHE A 61 -10.63 -23.17 3.37
N ASP A 62 -10.82 -22.02 4.04
CA ASP A 62 -11.79 -21.87 5.15
C ASP A 62 -13.24 -21.74 4.65
N ILE A 63 -13.43 -21.12 3.47
CA ILE A 63 -14.76 -20.76 2.97
C ILE A 63 -15.22 -21.70 1.85
N TYR A 64 -14.30 -22.16 0.99
CA TYR A 64 -14.65 -23.04 -0.12
C TYR A 64 -14.44 -24.51 0.21
N LEU A 65 -13.19 -24.98 0.37
CA LEU A 65 -12.93 -26.41 0.51
C LEU A 65 -13.50 -27.01 1.80
N THR A 66 -13.13 -26.49 2.98
CA THR A 66 -13.55 -27.05 4.27
C THR A 66 -15.05 -26.90 4.53
N SER A 67 -15.64 -25.86 3.95
CA SER A 67 -17.00 -25.41 4.22
C SER A 67 -18.03 -26.01 3.27
N SER A 68 -17.63 -26.30 2.03
CA SER A 68 -18.55 -26.68 0.94
C SER A 68 -18.18 -28.00 0.28
N ALA A 69 -16.89 -28.38 0.27
CA ALA A 69 -16.43 -29.64 -0.31
C ALA A 69 -15.39 -30.37 0.57
N PRO A 70 -15.72 -30.79 1.82
CA PRO A 70 -14.73 -31.35 2.75
C PRO A 70 -14.04 -32.64 2.27
N PHE A 71 -14.63 -33.33 1.31
CA PHE A 71 -14.06 -34.53 0.68
C PHE A 71 -12.84 -34.21 -0.19
N THR A 72 -12.63 -32.95 -0.55
CA THR A 72 -11.43 -32.45 -1.25
C THR A 72 -10.21 -32.26 -0.34
N SER A 73 -10.25 -32.84 0.88
CA SER A 73 -9.05 -32.95 1.72
C SER A 73 -7.97 -33.78 1.03
N ASP A 74 -8.37 -34.77 0.23
CA ASP A 74 -7.52 -35.33 -0.81
C ASP A 74 -7.46 -34.38 -2.03
N VAL A 75 -6.25 -34.07 -2.47
CA VAL A 75 -5.99 -33.07 -3.52
C VAL A 75 -6.57 -33.51 -4.87
N LEU A 76 -6.46 -34.80 -5.21
CA LEU A 76 -6.94 -35.32 -6.49
C LEU A 76 -8.46 -35.26 -6.61
N SER A 77 -9.15 -35.44 -5.49
CA SER A 77 -10.62 -35.33 -5.40
C SER A 77 -11.16 -33.95 -5.82
N LEU A 78 -10.35 -32.88 -5.73
CA LEU A 78 -10.73 -31.55 -6.24
C LEU A 78 -10.86 -31.55 -7.78
N PHE A 79 -9.98 -32.28 -8.47
CA PHE A 79 -9.89 -32.28 -9.93
C PHE A 79 -10.81 -33.32 -10.56
N LEU A 80 -10.93 -34.50 -9.95
CA LEU A 80 -11.80 -35.57 -10.45
C LEU A 80 -13.28 -35.26 -10.23
N GLY A 81 -13.61 -34.49 -9.19
CA GLY A 81 -14.98 -34.29 -8.77
C GLY A 81 -15.58 -35.50 -8.07
N LYS A 82 -16.81 -35.37 -7.56
CA LYS A 82 -17.52 -36.45 -6.85
C LYS A 82 -19.02 -36.36 -7.06
N ASN A 83 -19.67 -37.47 -7.42
CA ASN A 83 -21.13 -37.55 -7.57
C ASN A 83 -21.72 -36.47 -8.49
N GLY A 84 -21.05 -36.17 -9.61
CA GLY A 84 -21.46 -35.12 -10.56
C GLY A 84 -21.11 -33.69 -10.12
N TRP A 85 -20.49 -33.51 -8.94
CA TRP A 85 -19.91 -32.24 -8.54
C TRP A 85 -18.56 -32.03 -9.20
N HIS A 86 -18.37 -30.84 -9.78
CA HIS A 86 -17.08 -30.35 -10.27
C HIS A 86 -16.84 -28.93 -9.75
N ALA A 87 -15.62 -28.67 -9.29
CA ALA A 87 -15.23 -27.34 -8.88
C ALA A 87 -15.36 -26.36 -10.05
N SER A 88 -15.84 -25.15 -9.79
CA SER A 88 -15.95 -24.10 -10.80
C SER A 88 -15.73 -22.71 -10.20
N THR A 89 -15.27 -21.79 -11.03
CA THR A 89 -15.11 -20.37 -10.67
C THR A 89 -16.41 -19.74 -10.19
N ASN A 90 -17.53 -20.10 -10.83
CA ASN A 90 -18.85 -19.56 -10.51
C ASN A 90 -19.30 -20.00 -9.11
N GLU A 91 -19.09 -21.28 -8.78
CA GLU A 91 -19.38 -21.80 -7.45
C GLU A 91 -18.49 -21.14 -6.38
N LEU A 92 -17.18 -21.09 -6.61
CA LEU A 92 -16.23 -20.43 -5.71
C LEU A 92 -16.60 -18.97 -5.47
N LYS A 93 -16.90 -18.22 -6.55
CA LYS A 93 -17.32 -16.82 -6.48
C LYS A 93 -18.61 -16.65 -5.70
N ARG A 94 -19.62 -17.49 -5.96
CA ARG A 94 -20.91 -17.46 -5.25
C ARG A 94 -20.73 -17.67 -3.75
N ILE A 95 -20.02 -18.73 -3.37
CA ILE A 95 -19.80 -19.08 -1.96
C ILE A 95 -18.98 -18.00 -1.26
N LEU A 96 -17.98 -17.43 -1.94
CA LEU A 96 -17.20 -16.31 -1.42
C LEU A 96 -18.10 -15.09 -1.15
N LEU A 97 -18.96 -14.71 -2.08
CA LEU A 97 -19.88 -13.57 -1.92
C LEU A 97 -20.98 -13.81 -0.88
N GLU A 98 -21.45 -15.05 -0.72
CA GLU A 98 -22.46 -15.40 0.29
C GLU A 98 -21.88 -15.42 1.71
N LYS A 99 -20.68 -15.98 1.88
CA LYS A 99 -20.04 -16.15 3.19
C LYS A 99 -19.15 -14.98 3.61
N THR A 100 -18.79 -14.10 2.68
CA THR A 100 -18.07 -12.86 2.97
C THR A 100 -18.94 -11.67 2.62
N ASN A 101 -18.94 -10.61 3.45
CA ASN A 101 -19.62 -9.35 3.12
C ASN A 101 -18.85 -8.55 2.02
N LYS A 102 -18.26 -9.22 1.03
CA LYS A 102 -17.55 -8.60 -0.10
C LYS A 102 -18.52 -8.36 -1.25
N GLY A 103 -18.31 -7.27 -1.98
CA GLY A 103 -19.02 -7.00 -3.24
C GLY A 103 -18.33 -7.63 -4.45
N ASP A 104 -19.02 -7.71 -5.58
CA ASP A 104 -18.44 -8.14 -6.86
C ASP A 104 -17.61 -7.00 -7.49
N ASN A 105 -16.35 -6.90 -7.11
CA ASN A 105 -15.45 -5.81 -7.53
C ASN A 105 -14.04 -6.34 -7.87
N ARG A 106 -13.12 -5.41 -8.20
CA ARG A 106 -11.71 -5.73 -8.53
C ARG A 106 -11.02 -6.55 -7.43
N SER A 107 -11.26 -6.25 -6.15
CA SER A 107 -10.64 -6.98 -5.05
C SER A 107 -11.10 -8.45 -5.03
N THR A 108 -12.40 -8.70 -5.22
CA THR A 108 -12.95 -10.06 -5.29
C THR A 108 -12.41 -10.82 -6.51
N ALA A 109 -12.33 -10.17 -7.68
CA ALA A 109 -11.72 -10.78 -8.87
C ALA A 109 -10.23 -11.14 -8.64
N ASN A 110 -9.46 -10.28 -7.98
CA ASN A 110 -8.06 -10.56 -7.65
C ASN A 110 -7.92 -11.75 -6.71
N ILE A 111 -8.77 -11.86 -5.69
CA ILE A 111 -8.79 -13.02 -4.77
C ILE A 111 -9.03 -14.32 -5.56
N LEU A 112 -10.04 -14.35 -6.42
CA LEU A 112 -10.35 -15.52 -7.25
C LEU A 112 -9.17 -15.86 -8.17
N ASN A 113 -8.57 -14.86 -8.82
CA ASN A 113 -7.43 -15.07 -9.70
C ASN A 113 -6.21 -15.60 -8.95
N HIS A 114 -5.95 -15.14 -7.72
CA HIS A 114 -4.88 -15.70 -6.89
C HIS A 114 -5.12 -17.17 -6.55
N THR A 115 -6.36 -17.56 -6.26
CA THR A 115 -6.73 -18.97 -6.12
C THR A 115 -6.47 -19.76 -7.40
N THR A 116 -6.88 -19.24 -8.56
CA THR A 116 -6.59 -19.86 -9.87
C THR A 116 -5.09 -20.03 -10.09
N HIS A 117 -4.28 -19.02 -9.78
CA HIS A 117 -2.83 -19.05 -9.90
C HIS A 117 -2.17 -20.07 -8.96
N PHE A 118 -2.66 -20.20 -7.73
CA PHE A 118 -2.20 -21.22 -6.80
C PHE A 118 -2.43 -22.63 -7.36
N ILE A 119 -3.64 -22.91 -7.86
CA ILE A 119 -3.97 -24.22 -8.44
C ILE A 119 -3.18 -24.48 -9.73
N ASP A 120 -2.98 -23.47 -10.57
CA ASP A 120 -2.07 -23.58 -11.72
C ASP A 120 -0.65 -23.97 -11.29
N TRP A 121 -0.14 -23.38 -10.22
CA TRP A 121 1.18 -23.70 -9.69
C TRP A 121 1.24 -25.14 -9.15
N VAL A 122 0.21 -25.59 -8.41
CA VAL A 122 0.12 -26.99 -7.95
C VAL A 122 0.15 -27.94 -9.13
N LEU A 123 -0.60 -27.64 -10.19
CA LEU A 123 -0.64 -28.47 -11.40
C LEU A 123 0.69 -28.51 -12.15
N ASN A 124 1.39 -27.39 -12.26
CA ASN A 124 2.67 -27.34 -12.97
C ASN A 124 3.79 -28.03 -12.19
N THR A 125 3.80 -27.88 -10.87
CA THR A 125 4.94 -28.28 -10.02
C THR A 125 4.80 -29.72 -9.55
N HIS A 126 3.60 -30.12 -9.14
CA HIS A 126 3.37 -31.40 -8.45
C HIS A 126 2.53 -32.40 -9.26
N LEU A 127 1.76 -31.94 -10.26
CA LEU A 127 0.88 -32.79 -11.08
C LEU A 127 1.19 -32.65 -12.58
N SER A 128 2.48 -32.57 -12.91
CA SER A 128 2.96 -32.59 -14.29
C SER A 128 3.89 -33.77 -14.55
N GLN A 129 3.85 -34.27 -15.78
CA GLN A 129 4.73 -35.34 -16.27
C GLN A 129 5.47 -34.86 -17.50
N LYS A 130 6.71 -35.30 -17.69
CA LYS A 130 7.45 -35.07 -18.93
C LYS A 130 7.00 -36.08 -19.99
N ASP A 131 6.61 -35.57 -21.14
CA ASP A 131 6.36 -36.35 -22.36
C ASP A 131 7.66 -36.93 -22.92
N ASP A 132 7.56 -37.85 -23.88
CA ASP A 132 8.69 -38.47 -24.59
C ASP A 132 9.59 -37.42 -25.27
N ASN A 133 9.04 -36.26 -25.59
CA ASN A 133 9.75 -35.10 -26.15
C ASN A 133 10.34 -34.14 -25.09
N GLY A 134 10.30 -34.51 -23.81
CA GLY A 134 10.80 -33.70 -22.68
C GLY A 134 9.91 -32.51 -22.31
N LYS A 135 8.73 -32.36 -22.92
CA LYS A 135 7.76 -31.29 -22.62
C LYS A 135 6.92 -31.65 -21.40
N THR A 136 6.79 -30.73 -20.45
CA THR A 136 5.92 -30.93 -19.27
C THR A 136 4.45 -30.79 -19.63
N ILE A 137 3.67 -31.86 -19.44
CA ILE A 137 2.22 -31.90 -19.64
C ILE A 137 1.54 -32.03 -18.28
N ARG A 138 0.44 -31.30 -18.06
CA ARG A 138 -0.37 -31.39 -16.84
C ARG A 138 -1.24 -32.64 -16.88
N LEU A 139 -1.33 -33.35 -15.76
CA LEU A 139 -2.20 -34.53 -15.64
C LEU A 139 -3.68 -34.15 -15.48
N TYR A 140 -3.96 -32.95 -14.95
CA TYR A 140 -5.31 -32.45 -14.71
C TYR A 140 -5.47 -31.01 -15.20
N THR A 141 -6.72 -30.63 -15.49
CA THR A 141 -7.09 -29.27 -15.86
C THR A 141 -7.44 -28.46 -14.62
N ASN A 142 -7.11 -27.16 -14.62
CA ASN A 142 -7.52 -26.26 -13.55
C ASN A 142 -9.05 -26.05 -13.61
N PRO A 143 -9.80 -26.36 -12.54
CA PRO A 143 -11.25 -26.15 -12.51
C PRO A 143 -11.63 -24.65 -12.41
N PHE A 144 -10.66 -23.78 -12.12
CA PHE A 144 -10.87 -22.35 -12.00
C PHE A 144 -10.35 -21.61 -13.24
N GLU A 145 -11.13 -20.63 -13.67
CA GLU A 145 -10.84 -19.74 -14.79
C GLU A 145 -10.51 -18.35 -14.26
N LYS A 146 -9.74 -17.58 -15.03
CA LYS A 146 -9.41 -16.20 -14.68
C LYS A 146 -10.63 -15.31 -14.82
N VAL A 147 -10.96 -14.60 -13.75
CA VAL A 147 -12.06 -13.62 -13.71
C VAL A 147 -11.56 -12.26 -14.17
N LYS A 148 -12.20 -11.72 -15.20
CA LYS A 148 -11.96 -10.33 -15.64
C LYS A 148 -12.51 -9.37 -14.59
N SER A 149 -11.65 -8.48 -14.09
CA SER A 149 -12.10 -7.36 -13.27
C SER A 149 -12.89 -6.38 -14.13
N LYS A 150 -14.13 -6.06 -13.72
CA LYS A 150 -14.86 -4.91 -14.28
C LYS A 150 -14.15 -3.64 -13.81
N VAL A 151 -13.26 -3.11 -14.63
CA VAL A 151 -12.72 -1.76 -14.45
C VAL A 151 -13.65 -0.82 -15.20
N SER A 152 -14.42 -0.05 -14.46
CA SER A 152 -15.05 1.13 -15.04
C SER A 152 -13.94 2.14 -15.27
N ASN A 153 -13.53 2.34 -16.53
CA ASN A 153 -12.75 3.50 -16.89
C ASN A 153 -13.70 4.70 -16.79
N THR A 154 -13.72 5.36 -15.64
CA THR A 154 -14.26 6.72 -15.53
C THR A 154 -13.25 7.66 -16.18
N GLU A 155 -13.09 7.54 -17.50
CA GLU A 155 -12.56 8.64 -18.30
C GLU A 155 -13.59 9.74 -18.20
N THR A 156 -13.37 10.64 -17.25
CA THR A 156 -14.21 11.80 -17.11
C THR A 156 -13.64 12.79 -18.12
N ILE A 157 -14.46 13.21 -19.08
CA ILE A 157 -14.15 14.33 -19.96
C ILE A 157 -14.12 15.57 -19.07
N HIS A 158 -12.96 15.82 -18.44
CA HIS A 158 -12.75 16.98 -17.59
C HIS A 158 -12.32 18.14 -18.47
N ASN A 159 -12.99 19.28 -18.33
CA ASN A 159 -12.47 20.53 -18.86
C ASN A 159 -11.13 20.82 -18.16
N PRO A 160 -10.08 21.20 -18.92
CA PRO A 160 -8.80 21.55 -18.33
C PRO A 160 -8.98 22.72 -17.37
N LEU A 161 -8.33 22.65 -16.21
CA LEU A 161 -8.37 23.74 -15.24
C LEU A 161 -7.82 25.02 -15.91
N PRO A 162 -8.61 26.12 -15.96
CA PRO A 162 -8.13 27.37 -16.53
C PRO A 162 -6.83 27.83 -15.87
N TYR A 163 -5.88 28.29 -16.69
CA TYR A 163 -4.54 28.68 -16.24
C TYR A 163 -4.55 29.74 -15.12
N ARG A 164 -5.54 30.64 -15.12
CA ARG A 164 -5.75 31.63 -14.06
C ARG A 164 -5.80 30.99 -12.66
N TYR A 165 -6.51 29.88 -12.50
CA TYR A 165 -6.58 29.20 -11.21
C TYR A 165 -5.23 28.60 -10.81
N ILE A 166 -4.41 28.16 -11.77
CA ILE A 166 -3.04 27.70 -11.49
C ILE A 166 -2.19 28.86 -10.96
N CYS A 167 -2.31 30.05 -11.56
CA CYS A 167 -1.64 31.26 -11.06
C CYS A 167 -2.09 31.61 -9.63
N ASP A 168 -3.41 31.61 -9.39
CA ASP A 168 -3.98 31.91 -8.07
C ASP A 168 -3.49 30.90 -7.02
N LEU A 169 -3.48 29.60 -7.35
CA LEU A 169 -2.98 28.54 -6.47
C LEU A 169 -1.49 28.70 -6.15
N ARG A 170 -0.66 29.09 -7.15
CA ARG A 170 0.76 29.38 -6.92
C ARG A 170 0.93 30.53 -5.92
N HIS A 171 0.13 31.58 -6.06
CA HIS A 171 0.21 32.74 -5.17
C HIS A 171 -0.31 32.45 -3.75
N ILE A 172 -1.37 31.65 -3.63
CA ILE A 172 -1.88 31.18 -2.33
C ILE A 172 -0.81 30.35 -1.60
N LEU A 173 -0.14 29.45 -2.33
CA LEU A 173 0.84 28.55 -1.74
C LEU A 173 2.17 29.25 -1.42
N CYS A 174 2.68 30.05 -2.35
CA CYS A 174 3.93 30.80 -2.24
C CYS A 174 3.68 32.26 -2.68
N PRO A 175 3.31 33.15 -1.76
CA PRO A 175 3.00 34.54 -2.10
C PRO A 175 4.25 35.32 -2.55
N LYS A 176 5.43 34.91 -2.07
CA LYS A 176 6.73 35.52 -2.40
C LYS A 176 7.71 34.45 -2.91
N PRO A 177 7.89 34.30 -4.25
CA PRO A 177 8.77 33.29 -4.83
C PRO A 177 10.26 33.38 -4.44
N ARG A 178 10.72 34.56 -4.01
CA ARG A 178 12.07 34.80 -3.46
C ARG A 178 12.04 35.20 -1.98
N GLY A 179 10.94 34.87 -1.30
CA GLY A 179 10.80 35.06 0.15
C GLY A 179 11.31 33.85 0.93
N HIS A 180 10.94 33.81 2.20
CA HIS A 180 11.33 32.75 3.12
C HIS A 180 10.14 31.83 3.43
N PHE A 181 10.39 30.65 4.00
CA PHE A 181 9.32 29.72 4.37
C PHE A 181 8.35 30.30 5.40
N VAL A 182 8.74 31.30 6.20
CA VAL A 182 7.81 32.04 7.07
C VAL A 182 6.66 32.70 6.29
N ASP A 183 6.87 33.07 5.02
CA ASP A 183 5.84 33.68 4.16
C ASP A 183 4.79 32.67 3.69
N TRP A 184 5.04 31.36 3.82
CA TRP A 184 4.16 30.29 3.34
C TRP A 184 3.02 29.97 4.34
N LEU A 185 2.33 31.03 4.81
CA LEU A 185 1.35 30.95 5.88
C LEU A 185 0.21 29.97 5.59
N TRP A 186 -0.29 29.96 4.36
CA TRP A 186 -1.37 29.04 3.97
C TRP A 186 -0.91 27.57 4.10
N ALA A 187 0.29 27.26 3.61
CA ALA A 187 0.87 25.92 3.65
C ALA A 187 1.09 25.44 5.09
N GLN A 188 1.62 26.31 5.94
CA GLN A 188 1.81 26.06 7.37
C GLN A 188 0.46 25.81 8.09
N GLN A 189 -0.58 26.57 7.75
CA GLN A 189 -1.90 26.45 8.34
C GLN A 189 -2.59 25.14 7.93
N GLN A 190 -2.52 24.74 6.65
CA GLN A 190 -3.21 23.52 6.20
C GLN A 190 -2.61 22.23 6.77
N THR A 191 -1.41 22.30 7.34
CA THR A 191 -0.67 21.13 7.82
C THR A 191 -0.74 21.01 9.35
N GLY A 192 -0.94 19.79 9.86
CA GLY A 192 -0.92 19.53 11.30
C GLY A 192 -2.15 20.00 12.10
N GLN A 193 -3.30 20.20 11.45
CA GLN A 193 -4.60 20.49 12.10
C GLN A 193 -5.39 19.24 12.53
N GLY A 194 -4.98 18.04 12.11
CA GLY A 194 -5.69 16.78 12.40
C GLY A 194 -5.27 16.11 13.72
N ALA A 195 -6.22 15.40 14.35
CA ALA A 195 -5.99 14.65 15.59
C ALA A 195 -5.04 13.44 15.43
N THR A 196 -4.79 12.99 14.19
CA THR A 196 -4.06 11.74 13.92
C THR A 196 -2.74 11.89 13.17
N GLN A 197 -2.39 13.06 12.61
CA GLN A 197 -1.14 13.20 11.84
C GLN A 197 -0.61 14.64 11.93
N GLY A 198 0.53 14.82 12.62
CA GLY A 198 1.35 16.02 12.55
C GLY A 198 2.11 16.09 11.22
N GLY A 199 1.40 16.06 10.10
CA GLY A 199 1.92 15.75 8.76
C GLY A 199 3.29 16.35 8.46
N ASP A 200 3.35 17.68 8.33
CA ASP A 200 4.58 18.42 8.04
C ASP A 200 5.14 19.13 9.27
N TRP A 201 4.65 18.83 10.48
CA TRP A 201 5.12 19.44 11.74
C TRP A 201 5.73 18.39 12.66
N PHE A 202 7.05 18.40 12.81
CA PHE A 202 7.79 17.41 13.59
C PHE A 202 8.27 18.00 14.91
N GLU A 203 8.24 17.20 15.98
CA GLU A 203 8.67 17.59 17.33
C GLU A 203 10.21 17.65 17.41
N VAL A 204 10.74 18.72 17.99
CA VAL A 204 12.18 18.95 18.18
C VAL A 204 12.46 19.55 19.56
N ASP A 205 13.70 19.41 20.03
CA ASP A 205 14.18 20.15 21.19
C ASP A 205 14.31 21.64 20.87
N GLU A 206 13.96 22.50 21.83
CA GLU A 206 14.01 23.97 21.64
C GLU A 206 15.40 24.46 21.24
N ASN A 207 16.46 23.80 21.73
CA ASN A 207 17.85 24.16 21.45
C ASN A 207 18.25 23.98 19.97
N LEU A 208 17.49 23.19 19.20
CA LEU A 208 17.74 22.97 17.77
C LEU A 208 17.07 24.04 16.89
N ILE A 209 16.22 24.90 17.47
CA ILE A 209 15.48 25.91 16.72
C ILE A 209 16.35 27.15 16.53
N ASP A 210 16.69 27.44 15.28
CA ASP A 210 17.33 28.70 14.92
C ASP A 210 16.27 29.81 14.81
N LYS A 211 16.14 30.61 15.87
CA LYS A 211 15.18 31.73 15.93
C LYS A 211 15.57 32.91 15.03
N LYS A 212 16.78 32.95 14.47
CA LYS A 212 17.24 34.02 13.58
C LYS A 212 17.02 33.69 12.11
N ASP A 213 16.88 32.41 11.78
CA ASP A 213 16.62 31.94 10.43
C ASP A 213 15.13 32.07 10.08
N GLN A 214 14.81 32.86 9.04
CA GLN A 214 13.44 33.05 8.56
C GLN A 214 12.87 31.83 7.85
N ASP A 215 13.74 30.90 7.43
CA ASP A 215 13.35 29.62 6.85
C ASP A 215 13.10 28.54 7.91
N CYS A 216 13.60 28.74 9.14
CA CYS A 216 13.35 27.87 10.29
C CYS A 216 11.97 28.17 10.92
N VAL A 217 10.90 27.76 10.26
CA VAL A 217 9.53 27.95 10.75
C VAL A 217 9.23 26.99 11.90
N TRP A 218 8.83 27.52 13.06
CA TRP A 218 8.56 26.73 14.26
C TRP A 218 7.29 27.18 15.00
N ARG A 219 6.77 26.32 15.88
CA ARG A 219 5.65 26.62 16.78
C ARG A 219 5.77 25.86 18.10
N SER A 220 5.20 26.41 19.17
CA SER A 220 5.02 25.70 20.45
C SER A 220 3.57 25.26 20.64
N LYS A 221 3.32 24.04 21.10
CA LYS A 221 1.97 23.51 21.36
C LYS A 221 1.92 22.85 22.73
N LYS A 222 0.86 23.13 23.49
CA LYS A 222 0.58 22.41 24.75
C LYS A 222 -0.22 21.15 24.43
N ILE A 223 0.32 19.98 24.76
CA ILE A 223 -0.33 18.69 24.57
C ILE A 223 -0.46 17.95 25.90
N THR A 224 -1.42 17.04 25.98
CA THR A 224 -1.56 16.14 27.13
C THR A 224 -0.95 14.78 26.75
N ARG A 225 0.15 14.40 27.40
CA ARG A 225 0.78 13.08 27.25
C ARG A 225 0.85 12.44 28.64
N ASN A 226 0.38 11.20 28.78
CA ASN A 226 0.33 10.49 30.07
C ASN A 226 -0.35 11.31 31.19
N ASN A 227 -1.51 11.92 30.90
CA ASN A 227 -2.28 12.80 31.81
C ASN A 227 -1.53 14.04 32.33
N LYS A 228 -0.35 14.38 31.78
CA LYS A 228 0.39 15.60 32.10
C LYS A 228 0.34 16.56 30.92
N ARG A 229 0.17 17.86 31.21
CA ARG A 229 0.27 18.93 30.21
C ARG A 229 1.74 19.26 30.00
N ILE A 230 2.22 19.06 28.78
CA ILE A 230 3.61 19.30 28.37
C ILE A 230 3.60 20.27 27.19
N THR A 231 4.55 21.20 27.17
CA THR A 231 4.80 22.07 26.01
C THR A 231 5.79 21.36 25.10
N ILE A 232 5.39 21.13 23.85
CA ILE A 232 6.26 20.62 22.80
C ILE A 232 6.60 21.74 21.82
N TYR A 233 7.78 21.66 21.21
CA TYR A 233 8.19 22.52 20.12
C TYR A 233 8.20 21.73 18.82
N GLN A 234 7.79 22.36 17.73
CA GLN A 234 7.74 21.73 16.42
C GLN A 234 8.36 22.64 15.36
N ILE A 235 9.07 22.05 14.42
CA ILE A 235 9.51 22.71 13.18
C ILE A 235 8.61 22.24 12.02
N TRP A 236 8.38 23.13 11.07
CA TRP A 236 7.63 22.85 9.85
C TRP A 236 8.56 22.37 8.73
N SER A 237 8.16 21.31 8.02
CA SER A 237 8.85 20.81 6.84
C SER A 237 8.21 21.37 5.57
N PRO A 238 8.95 22.17 4.77
CA PRO A 238 8.42 22.74 3.52
C PRO A 238 8.31 21.72 2.39
N VAL A 239 8.88 20.52 2.52
CA VAL A 239 9.10 19.55 1.43
C VAL A 239 7.81 19.23 0.66
N THR A 240 6.73 18.87 1.37
CA THR A 240 5.44 18.53 0.74
C THR A 240 4.86 19.72 -0.04
N SER A 241 5.02 20.92 0.51
CA SER A 241 4.51 22.16 -0.08
C SER A 241 5.35 22.58 -1.29
N MET A 242 6.66 22.36 -1.25
CA MET A 242 7.54 22.56 -2.40
C MET A 242 7.20 21.60 -3.55
N VAL A 243 6.92 20.32 -3.25
CA VAL A 243 6.46 19.35 -4.25
C VAL A 243 5.17 19.83 -4.92
N LEU A 244 4.21 20.34 -4.14
CA LEU A 244 2.96 20.89 -4.69
C LEU A 244 3.25 22.13 -5.56
N PHE A 245 4.12 23.02 -5.12
CA PHE A 245 4.51 24.22 -5.86
C PHE A 245 5.17 23.89 -7.20
N ILE A 246 6.08 22.92 -7.23
CA ILE A 246 6.71 22.43 -8.47
C ILE A 246 5.67 21.82 -9.40
N LYS A 247 4.73 21.02 -8.89
CA LYS A 247 3.66 20.44 -9.70
C LYS A 247 2.68 21.46 -10.28
N LEU A 248 2.53 22.62 -9.63
CA LEU A 248 1.78 23.73 -10.21
C LEU A 248 2.56 24.42 -11.34
N HIS A 249 3.89 24.31 -11.37
CA HIS A 249 4.75 24.87 -12.42
C HIS A 249 4.98 23.91 -13.59
N LEU A 250 5.13 22.62 -13.31
CA LEU A 250 5.54 21.61 -14.27
C LEU A 250 4.60 20.40 -14.20
N PRO A 251 4.19 19.82 -15.35
CA PRO A 251 3.30 18.65 -15.41
C PRO A 251 4.07 17.34 -15.11
N LEU A 252 4.76 17.29 -13.98
CA LEU A 252 5.58 16.14 -13.56
C LEU A 252 4.78 15.17 -12.69
N ARG A 253 5.07 13.87 -12.82
CA ARG A 253 4.60 12.87 -11.86
C ARG A 253 5.31 13.08 -10.52
N THR A 254 4.62 12.81 -9.41
CA THR A 254 5.18 13.00 -8.06
C THR A 254 6.53 12.29 -7.85
N TYR A 255 6.71 11.09 -8.43
CA TYR A 255 7.98 10.38 -8.38
C TYR A 255 9.12 11.17 -9.05
N GLN A 256 8.85 11.79 -10.19
CA GLN A 256 9.85 12.60 -10.90
C GLN A 256 10.24 13.81 -10.06
N VAL A 257 9.27 14.52 -9.48
CA VAL A 257 9.55 15.68 -8.60
C VAL A 257 10.45 15.31 -7.43
N ARG A 258 10.25 14.11 -6.84
CA ARG A 258 11.07 13.62 -5.72
C ARG A 258 12.50 13.25 -6.10
N MET A 259 12.76 12.94 -7.38
CA MET A 259 14.06 12.45 -7.87
C MET A 259 14.79 13.48 -8.73
N LEU A 260 14.22 14.67 -8.93
CA LEU A 260 14.77 15.73 -9.77
C LEU A 260 15.81 16.60 -9.05
N ASP A 261 15.95 16.43 -7.74
CA ASP A 261 16.90 17.20 -6.94
C ASP A 261 18.30 16.59 -7.04
N SER A 262 19.15 17.20 -7.87
CA SER A 262 20.54 16.77 -8.07
C SER A 262 21.53 17.45 -7.10
N GLY A 263 21.09 18.45 -6.33
CA GLY A 263 21.95 19.25 -5.45
C GLY A 263 23.00 20.11 -6.17
N GLU A 264 23.00 20.15 -7.51
CA GLU A 264 23.99 20.90 -8.30
C GLU A 264 23.98 22.42 -8.07
N ALA A 265 22.84 22.94 -7.61
CA ALA A 265 22.64 24.36 -7.30
C ALA A 265 22.76 24.68 -5.80
N ASP A 266 22.98 23.67 -4.95
CA ASP A 266 23.12 23.86 -3.50
C ASP A 266 24.39 24.67 -3.21
N THR A 267 24.32 25.54 -2.19
CA THR A 267 25.48 26.37 -1.81
C THR A 267 26.60 25.52 -1.19
N LEU A 268 26.21 24.48 -0.45
CA LEU A 268 27.11 23.59 0.28
C LEU A 268 26.90 22.15 -0.19
N ARG A 269 27.99 21.41 -0.36
CA ARG A 269 28.00 19.97 -0.61
C ARG A 269 28.50 19.25 0.63
N TYR A 270 27.85 18.17 1.02
CA TYR A 270 28.35 17.31 2.09
C TYR A 270 29.39 16.32 1.52
N GLU A 271 30.60 16.35 2.06
CA GLU A 271 31.70 15.47 1.66
C GLU A 271 32.49 15.04 2.89
N ASN A 272 32.65 13.72 3.08
CA ASN A 272 33.47 13.12 4.15
C ASN A 272 33.18 13.66 5.56
N GLY A 273 31.90 13.85 5.91
CA GLY A 273 31.54 14.33 7.25
C GLY A 273 31.42 15.85 7.38
N ASN A 274 31.79 16.61 6.35
CA ASN A 274 31.86 18.07 6.40
C ASN A 274 31.02 18.72 5.29
N TRP A 275 30.45 19.89 5.60
CA TRP A 275 29.83 20.75 4.59
C TRP A 275 30.89 21.66 3.97
N ILE A 276 31.17 21.46 2.69
CA ILE A 276 32.12 22.26 1.89
C ILE A 276 31.36 23.14 0.89
N LYS A 277 31.96 24.25 0.46
CA LYS A 277 31.35 25.10 -0.57
C LYS A 277 31.26 24.33 -1.90
N ASN A 278 30.07 24.33 -2.52
CA ASN A 278 29.87 23.66 -3.79
C ASN A 278 30.65 24.41 -4.91
N PRO A 279 31.59 23.75 -5.63
CA PRO A 279 32.38 24.39 -6.68
C PRO A 279 31.60 24.55 -8.00
N HIS A 280 30.38 24.01 -8.09
CA HIS A 280 29.60 24.01 -9.32
C HIS A 280 29.20 25.44 -9.75
N THR A 281 29.16 25.70 -11.06
CA THR A 281 28.86 27.04 -11.59
C THR A 281 27.43 27.49 -11.32
N PHE A 282 26.51 26.54 -11.12
CA PHE A 282 25.11 26.82 -10.76
C PHE A 282 24.88 26.93 -9.26
N ALA A 283 25.90 26.71 -8.42
CA ALA A 283 25.77 26.83 -6.97
C ALA A 283 25.35 28.26 -6.61
N PHE A 284 24.30 28.38 -5.80
CA PHE A 284 23.87 29.67 -5.28
C PHE A 284 24.95 30.26 -4.36
N ASN A 285 25.38 31.50 -4.62
CA ASN A 285 26.47 32.16 -3.86
C ASN A 285 25.97 33.02 -2.68
N HIS A 286 24.67 32.97 -2.34
CA HIS A 286 24.06 33.85 -1.33
C HIS A 286 24.07 33.29 0.11
N TYR A 287 25.06 32.48 0.49
CA TYR A 287 25.16 32.02 1.88
C TYR A 287 26.07 32.95 2.69
N SER A 288 25.49 34.03 3.24
CA SER A 288 26.11 34.79 4.31
C SER A 288 25.56 34.30 5.66
N LYS A 289 25.99 33.13 6.12
CA LYS A 289 25.94 32.87 7.57
C LYS A 289 27.04 33.72 8.20
N THR A 290 26.69 34.94 8.62
CA THR A 290 27.51 35.70 9.55
C THR A 290 27.61 34.89 10.84
N ASN A 291 28.83 34.43 11.16
CA ASN A 291 29.17 33.90 12.48
C ASN A 291 28.80 34.90 13.58
#